data_AF-A0A951UW12-F1
#
_entry.id   AF-A0A951UW12-F1
#
_cell.length_a   1.000
_cell.length_b   1.000
_cell.length_c   1.000
_cell.angle_alpha   90.00
_cell.angle_beta   90.00
_cell.angle_gamma   90.00
#
_symmetry.space_group_name_H-M   'P 1'
#
loop_
_entity.id
_entity.type
_entity.pdbx_description
1 polymer ?
#
loop_
_entity_poly.entity_id
_entity_poly.type
_entity_poly.pdbx_seq_one_letter_code
_entity_poly.pdbx_strand_id
1 'polypeptide(L)'
;MSISLTIELEEFIQSQVASGKYASTEEVIIAGIKLLEERENIYKGRFEELKREIMVGVEQLERGERLDGREVIEKLRQKNQAMRKAQA
;
A
#
# COMPACT_ATOMS: atom_id res chain seq x y z
N MET A 1 -13.08 29.00 -2.61
CA MET A 1 -12.47 28.49 -1.37
C MET A 1 -11.13 29.20 -1.21
N SER A 2 -10.85 29.82 -0.06
CA SER A 2 -9.52 30.38 0.23
C SER A 2 -8.74 29.33 1.02
N ILE A 3 -7.56 28.95 0.53
CA ILE A 3 -6.67 28.01 1.20
C ILE A 3 -5.45 28.82 1.65
N SER A 4 -5.17 28.82 2.95
CA SER A 4 -3.95 29.41 3.48
C SER A 4 -2.84 28.38 3.44
N LEU A 5 -1.74 28.71 2.79
CA LEU A 5 -0.54 27.88 2.73
C LEU A 5 0.50 28.43 3.69
N THR A 6 1.41 27.57 4.15
CA THR A 6 2.60 28.04 4.86
C THR A 6 3.58 28.64 3.86
N ILE A 7 4.49 29.48 4.33
CA ILE A 7 5.52 30.11 3.49
C ILE A 7 6.33 29.04 2.75
N GLU A 8 6.67 27.93 3.42
CA GLU A 8 7.46 26.86 2.82
C GLU A 8 6.72 26.18 1.64
N LEU A 9 5.39 26.04 1.73
CA LEU A 9 4.57 25.47 0.66
C LEU A 9 4.44 26.43 -0.52
N GLU A 10 4.33 27.73 -0.27
CA GLU A 10 4.32 28.74 -1.32
C GLU A 10 5.64 28.78 -2.09
N GLU A 11 6.77 28.78 -1.39
CA GLU A 11 8.11 28.71 -1.99
C GLU A 11 8.29 27.43 -2.81
N PHE A 12 7.84 26.29 -2.29
CA PHE A 12 7.87 25.03 -3.01
C PHE A 12 7.07 25.12 -4.33
N ILE A 13 5.82 25.61 -4.28
CA ILE A 13 4.97 25.74 -5.47
C ILE A 13 5.60 26.69 -6.48
N GLN A 14 6.12 27.83 -6.03
CA GLN A 14 6.80 28.79 -6.90
C GLN A 14 8.03 28.17 -7.57
N SER A 15 8.83 27.37 -6.85
CA SER A 15 9.98 26.67 -7.43
C SER A 15 9.57 25.68 -8.53
N GLN A 16 8.44 24.98 -8.36
CA GLN A 16 7.92 24.04 -9.35
C GLN A 16 7.48 24.75 -10.64
N VAL A 17 6.84 25.91 -10.52
CA VAL A 17 6.48 26.75 -11.68
C VAL A 17 7.72 27.35 -12.34
N ALA A 18 8.64 27.90 -11.54
CA ALA A 18 9.88 28.51 -12.04
C ALA A 18 10.78 27.51 -12.78
N SER A 19 10.74 26.23 -12.41
CA SER A 19 11.43 25.15 -13.14
C SER A 19 10.86 24.86 -14.53
N GLY A 20 9.70 25.41 -14.88
CA GLY A 20 8.98 25.14 -16.12
C GLY A 20 8.25 23.79 -16.14
N LYS A 21 8.29 23.02 -15.05
CA LYS A 21 7.61 21.73 -14.94
C LYS A 21 6.08 21.87 -14.92
N TYR A 22 5.57 23.00 -14.43
CA TYR A 22 4.15 23.33 -14.40
C TYR A 22 3.95 24.77 -14.89
N ALA A 23 2.85 25.02 -15.59
CA ALA A 23 2.53 26.31 -16.18
C ALA A 23 1.96 27.32 -15.17
N SER A 24 1.43 26.85 -14.04
CA SER A 24 0.83 27.70 -13.02
C SER A 24 0.82 27.07 -11.63
N THR A 25 0.66 27.90 -10.60
CA THR A 25 0.44 27.48 -9.20
C THR A 25 -0.75 26.52 -9.08
N GLU A 26 -1.84 26.81 -9.79
CA GLU A 26 -3.06 26.00 -9.72
C GLU A 26 -2.84 24.59 -10.28
N GLU A 27 -2.03 24.48 -11.34
CA GLU A 27 -1.64 23.18 -11.90
C GLU A 27 -0.82 22.33 -10.91
N VAL A 28 0.11 22.96 -10.17
CA VAL A 28 0.89 22.28 -9.11
C VAL A 28 -0.03 21.75 -8.02
N ILE A 29 -0.99 22.58 -7.57
CA ILE A 29 -1.95 22.20 -6.52
C ILE A 29 -2.83 21.05 -6.98
N ILE A 30 -3.39 21.13 -8.20
CA ILE A 30 -4.20 20.05 -8.78
C ILE A 30 -3.39 18.76 -8.90
N ALA A 31 -2.14 18.83 -9.36
CA ALA A 31 -1.26 17.66 -9.43
C ALA A 31 -1.02 17.03 -8.06
N GLY A 32 -0.79 17.84 -7.02
CA GLY A 32 -0.64 17.38 -5.64
C GLY A 32 -1.89 16.69 -5.11
N ILE A 33 -3.07 17.26 -5.36
CA ILE A 33 -4.35 16.68 -4.93
C ILE A 33 -4.64 15.36 -5.65
N LYS A 34 -4.37 15.27 -6.96
CA LYS A 34 -4.54 14.02 -7.71
C LYS A 34 -3.64 12.90 -7.18
N LEU A 35 -2.39 13.22 -6.84
CA LEU A 35 -1.47 12.26 -6.23
C LEU A 35 -1.97 11.80 -4.86
N LEU A 36 -2.54 12.71 -4.06
CA LEU A 36 -3.16 12.35 -2.79
C LEU A 36 -4.36 11.43 -3.00
N GLU A 37 -5.26 11.76 -3.93
CA GLU A 37 -6.43 10.94 -4.26
C GLU A 37 -6.03 9.53 -4.73
N GLU A 38 -5.04 9.41 -5.60
CA GLU A 38 -4.51 8.12 -6.06
C GLU A 38 -3.99 7.29 -4.88
N ARG A 39 -3.22 7.90 -3.97
CA ARG A 39 -2.72 7.23 -2.78
C ARG A 39 -3.84 6.75 -1.86
N GLU A 40 -4.85 7.58 -1.63
CA GLU A 40 -6.02 7.23 -0.82
C GLU A 40 -6.81 6.08 -1.46
N ASN A 41 -6.97 6.08 -2.77
CA ASN A 41 -7.65 5.01 -3.50
C ASN A 41 -6.88 3.69 -3.43
N ILE A 42 -5.55 3.71 -3.56
CA ILE A 42 -4.70 2.53 -3.37
C ILE A 42 -4.84 2.00 -1.94
N TYR A 43 -4.79 2.89 -0.94
CA TYR A 43 -4.90 2.50 0.47
C TYR A 43 -6.25 1.85 0.77
N LYS A 44 -7.35 2.45 0.30
CA LYS A 44 -8.70 1.89 0.42
C LYS A 44 -8.81 0.54 -0.27
N GLY A 45 -8.28 0.41 -1.49
CA GLY A 45 -8.28 -0.87 -2.23
C GLY A 45 -7.57 -1.98 -1.47
N ARG A 46 -6.36 -1.70 -0.97
CA ARG A 46 -5.57 -2.66 -0.16
C ARG A 46 -6.25 -3.01 1.15
N PHE A 47 -6.88 -2.03 1.81
CA PHE A 47 -7.62 -2.27 3.05
C PHE A 47 -8.82 -3.19 2.83
N GLU A 48 -9.61 -2.94 1.79
CA GLU A 48 -10.75 -3.80 1.44
C GLU A 48 -10.31 -5.19 1.00
N GLU A 49 -9.18 -5.31 0.28
CA GLU A 49 -8.58 -6.61 -0.06
C GLU A 49 -8.16 -7.37 1.19
N LEU A 50 -7.41 -6.74 2.10
CA LEU A 50 -7.02 -7.35 3.36
C LEU A 50 -8.23 -7.80 4.19
N LYS A 51 -9.27 -6.97 4.25
CA LYS A 51 -10.52 -7.30 4.96
C LYS A 51 -11.19 -8.53 4.35
N ARG A 52 -11.23 -8.65 3.02
CA ARG A 52 -11.76 -9.85 2.34
C ARG A 52 -10.95 -11.10 2.69
N GLU A 53 -9.63 -11.04 2.60
CA GLU A 53 -8.75 -12.19 2.91
C GLU A 53 -8.88 -12.65 4.37
N ILE A 54 -9.00 -11.69 5.31
CA ILE A 54 -9.27 -12.00 6.72
C ILE A 54 -10.61 -12.74 6.87
N MET A 55 -11.67 -12.26 6.20
CA MET A 55 -12.98 -12.89 6.27
C MET A 55 -12.97 -14.32 5.73
N VAL A 56 -12.23 -14.59 4.64
CA VAL A 56 -12.04 -15.97 4.15
C VAL A 56 -11.45 -16.85 5.27
N GLY A 57 -10.41 -16.37 5.96
CA GLY A 57 -9.82 -17.08 7.10
C GLY A 57 -10.80 -17.29 8.25
N VAL A 58 -11.63 -16.29 8.58
CA VAL A 58 -12.67 -16.41 9.62
C VAL A 58 -13.68 -17.50 9.25
N GLU A 59 -14.18 -17.49 8.02
CA GLU A 59 -15.14 -18.50 7.54
C GLU A 59 -14.53 -19.92 7.54
N GLN A 60 -13.25 -20.05 7.19
CA GLN A 60 -12.50 -21.31 7.31
C GLN A 60 -12.44 -21.79 8.77
N LEU A 61 -12.13 -20.89 9.71
CA LEU A 61 -12.09 -21.21 11.13
C LEU A 61 -13.46 -21.63 11.68
N GLU A 62 -14.55 -21.04 11.20
CA GLU A 62 -15.94 -21.40 11.54
C GLU A 62 -16.30 -22.79 11.03
N ARG A 63 -15.86 -23.16 9.82
CA ARG A 63 -16.01 -24.52 9.27
C ARG A 63 -15.07 -25.55 9.91
N GLY A 64 -14.22 -25.13 10.84
CA GLY A 64 -13.27 -26.00 11.53
C GLY A 64 -12.02 -26.34 10.72
N GLU A 65 -11.76 -25.64 9.61
CA GLU A 65 -10.57 -25.77 8.77
C GLU A 65 -9.36 -25.12 9.47
N ARG A 66 -8.91 -25.74 10.57
CA ARG A 66 -7.80 -25.27 11.39
C ARG A 66 -6.59 -26.15 11.19
N LEU A 67 -5.40 -25.54 11.26
CA LEU A 67 -4.13 -26.24 11.22
C LEU A 67 -3.36 -25.96 12.51
N ASP A 68 -2.65 -26.96 13.02
CA ASP A 68 -1.70 -26.74 14.12
C ASP A 68 -0.47 -25.98 13.59
N GLY A 69 -0.18 -24.82 14.19
CA GLY A 69 0.90 -23.96 13.74
C GLY A 69 2.28 -24.60 13.84
N ARG A 70 2.52 -25.47 14.83
CA ARG A 70 3.81 -26.15 14.99
C ARG A 70 4.00 -27.19 13.89
N GLU A 71 2.95 -27.96 13.59
CA GLU A 71 2.98 -28.93 12.50
C GLU A 71 3.22 -28.26 11.13
N VAL A 72 2.58 -27.12 10.87
CA VAL A 72 2.78 -26.36 9.62
C VAL A 72 4.23 -25.89 9.50
N ILE A 73 4.80 -25.31 10.56
CA ILE A 73 6.19 -24.82 10.57
C ILE A 73 7.16 -25.97 10.31
N GLU A 74 6.97 -27.13 10.94
CA GLU A 74 7.83 -28.30 10.75
C GLU A 74 7.76 -28.81 9.30
N LYS A 75 6.57 -28.93 8.71
CA LYS A 75 6.40 -29.31 7.30
C LYS A 75 7.10 -28.33 6.35
N LEU A 76 7.00 -27.03 6.60
CA LEU A 76 7.67 -25.99 5.81
C LEU A 76 9.20 -26.09 5.91
N ARG A 77 9.74 -26.37 7.10
CA ARG A 77 11.19 -26.59 7.30
C ARG A 77 11.69 -27.79 6.51
N GLN A 78 10.96 -28.92 6.58
CA GLN A 78 11.30 -30.14 5.86
C GLN A 78 11.28 -29.90 4.33
N LYS A 79 10.24 -29.24 3.82
CA LYS A 79 10.13 -28.88 2.40
C LYS A 79 11.31 -28.02 1.94
N ASN A 80 11.66 -26.99 2.70
CA ASN A 80 12.80 -26.11 2.38
C ASN A 80 14.14 -26.85 2.38
N GLN A 81 14.36 -27.77 3.32
CA GLN A 81 15.56 -28.60 3.36
C GLN A 81 15.65 -29.54 2.15
N ALA A 82 14.53 -30.16 1.75
CA ALA A 82 14.48 -31.03 0.59
C ALA A 82 14.80 -30.26 -0.71
N MET A 83 14.24 -29.06 -0.88
CA MET A 83 14.53 -28.22 -2.05
C MET A 83 16.01 -27.82 -2.13
N ARG A 84 16.64 -27.47 -1.01
CA ARG A 84 18.07 -27.16 -0.97
C ARG A 84 18.96 -28.35 -1.34
N LYS A 85 18.59 -29.56 -0.90
CA LYS A 85 19.32 -30.79 -1.24
C LYS A 85 19.15 -31.20 -2.71
N ALA A 86 18.02 -30.88 -3.33
CA ALA A 86 17.77 -31.16 -4.75
C ALA A 86 18.47 -30.18 -5.71
N GLN A 87 18.95 -29.05 -5.18
CA GLN A 87 19.67 -28.01 -5.94
C GLN A 87 21.20 -28.07 -5.77
N ALA A 88 21.70 -29.01 -4.96
CA ALA A 88 23.11 -29.28 -4.74
C ALA A 88 23.52 -30.57 -5.48
#